data_AF-A0A329M114-F1
#
_entry.id   AF-A0A329M114-F1
#
_cell.length_a   1.000
_cell.length_b   1.000
_cell.length_c   1.000
_cell.angle_alpha   90.00
_cell.angle_beta   90.00
_cell.angle_gamma   90.00
#
_symmetry.space_group_name_H-M   'P 1'
#
loop_
_entity.id
_entity.type
_entity.pdbx_description
1 polymer ?
#
loop_
_entity_poly.entity_id
_entity_poly.type
_entity_poly.pdbx_seq_one_letter_code
_entity_poly.pdbx_strand_id
1 'polypeptide(L)'
;MGKTASAAHPDSPQCVLPSCGNYVERWGQPCQDCRTAFGPRLRPTYAPAMTREQIAERDRDVERVLALRRQVRADHPATDDPPRPRRRSA
;
A
#
# COMPACT_ATOMS: atom_id res chain seq x y z
N MET A 1 6.13 -10.85 28.98
CA MET A 1 6.46 -9.68 28.13
C MET A 1 5.25 -9.36 27.26
N GLY A 2 4.83 -8.09 27.26
CA GLY A 2 3.47 -7.64 26.93
C GLY A 2 3.03 -7.91 25.48
N LYS A 3 2.00 -8.73 25.36
CA LYS A 3 1.16 -8.86 24.18
C LYS A 3 -0.10 -8.05 24.46
N THR A 4 -0.08 -6.77 24.14
CA THR A 4 -1.31 -5.96 24.05
C THR A 4 -1.36 -5.44 22.63
N ALA A 5 -2.02 -6.23 21.77
CA ALA A 5 -2.70 -5.70 20.61
C ALA A 5 -3.76 -4.73 21.16
N SER A 6 -3.34 -3.50 21.46
CA SER A 6 -4.24 -2.43 21.84
C SER A 6 -5.03 -2.07 20.59
N ALA A 7 -6.35 -2.03 20.74
CA ALA A 7 -7.35 -1.93 19.68
C ALA A 7 -6.88 -1.08 18.50
N ALA A 8 -6.75 -1.72 17.34
CA ALA A 8 -6.57 -1.07 16.06
C ALA A 8 -7.73 -0.11 15.82
N HIS A 9 -7.53 1.18 16.09
CA HIS A 9 -8.45 2.20 15.61
C HIS A 9 -8.29 2.30 14.09
N PRO A 10 -9.38 2.46 13.33
CA PRO A 10 -9.30 2.67 11.87
C PRO A 10 -8.49 3.93 11.50
N ASP A 11 -8.18 4.78 12.48
CA ASP A 11 -7.41 6.01 12.35
C ASP A 11 -6.01 5.95 12.98
N SER A 12 -5.52 4.76 13.32
CA SER A 12 -4.16 4.60 13.84
C SER A 12 -3.13 4.75 12.72
N PRO A 13 -2.02 5.48 12.93
CA PRO A 13 -0.97 5.62 11.92
C PRO A 13 -0.35 4.28 11.54
N GLN A 14 -0.27 4.03 10.24
CA GLN A 14 0.33 2.83 9.67
C GLN A 14 1.68 3.15 9.01
N CYS A 15 2.52 2.12 8.91
CA CYS A 15 3.79 2.19 8.22
C CYS A 15 3.62 2.73 6.80
N VAL A 16 4.47 3.69 6.41
CA VAL A 16 4.41 4.34 5.09
C VAL A 16 4.82 3.43 3.92
N LEU A 17 5.49 2.30 4.21
CA LEU A 17 5.94 1.41 3.14
C LEU A 17 4.80 0.54 2.61
N PRO A 18 4.67 0.41 1.27
CA PRO A 18 3.65 -0.43 0.66
C PRO A 18 3.69 -1.86 1.21
N SER A 19 2.52 -2.46 1.40
CA SER A 19 2.34 -3.83 1.91
C SER A 19 2.77 -4.05 3.37
N CYS A 20 3.16 -3.02 4.12
CA CYS A 20 3.43 -3.12 5.56
C CYS A 20 2.26 -2.56 6.37
N GLY A 21 1.55 -3.43 7.11
CA GLY A 21 0.40 -3.06 7.95
C GLY A 21 0.75 -2.70 9.40
N ASN A 22 2.04 -2.60 9.75
CA ASN A 22 2.47 -2.34 11.12
C ASN A 22 2.08 -0.93 11.57
N TYR A 23 1.60 -0.80 12.80
CA TYR A 23 1.32 0.49 13.42
C TYR A 23 2.61 1.24 13.76
N VAL A 24 2.53 2.56 13.67
CA VAL A 24 3.63 3.48 13.98
C VAL A 24 3.11 4.64 14.83
N GLU A 25 4.03 5.38 15.43
CA GLU A 25 3.68 6.52 16.29
C GLU A 25 3.10 7.70 15.51
N ARG A 26 3.59 7.93 14.27
CA ARG A 26 3.21 9.09 13.45
C ARG A 26 3.01 8.71 12.00
N TRP A 27 2.06 9.37 11.34
CA TRP A 27 1.82 9.20 9.92
C TRP A 27 3.08 9.51 9.09
N GLY A 28 3.26 8.76 7.99
CA GLY A 28 4.41 8.92 7.10
C GLY A 28 5.73 8.33 7.64
N GLN A 29 5.73 7.66 8.79
CA GLN A 29 6.92 6.99 9.32
C GLN A 29 7.01 5.52 8.86
N PRO A 30 8.22 5.02 8.57
CA PRO A 30 8.46 3.58 8.50
C PRO A 30 8.45 2.97 9.90
N CYS A 31 7.95 1.74 10.04
CA CYS A 31 8.07 0.98 11.27
C CYS A 31 9.53 0.54 11.52
N GLN A 32 9.82 0.06 12.73
CA GLN A 32 11.20 -0.28 13.10
C GLN A 32 11.79 -1.41 12.27
N ASP A 33 10.99 -2.43 11.94
CA ASP A 33 11.44 -3.56 11.11
C ASP A 33 11.83 -3.08 9.71
N CYS A 34 11.02 -2.20 9.12
CA CYS A 34 11.32 -1.59 7.83
C CYS A 34 12.55 -0.67 7.91
N ARG A 35 12.72 0.09 9.00
CA ARG A 35 13.94 0.88 9.21
C ARG A 35 15.18 0.00 9.24
N THR A 36 15.14 -1.12 9.94
CA THR A 36 16.25 -2.08 10.03
C THR A 36 16.52 -2.76 8.68
N ALA A 37 15.47 -3.23 8.00
CA ALA A 37 15.60 -3.99 6.75
C ALA A 37 16.11 -3.11 5.59
N PHE A 38 15.56 -1.90 5.44
CA PHE A 38 15.93 -1.01 4.34
C PHE A 38 17.11 -0.11 4.68
N GLY A 39 17.22 0.31 5.94
CA GLY A 39 18.35 1.07 6.46
C GLY A 39 18.63 2.33 5.62
N PRO A 40 19.88 2.55 5.16
CA PRO A 40 20.26 3.71 4.36
C PRO A 40 19.54 3.85 3.01
N ARG A 41 18.84 2.80 2.55
CA ARG A 41 18.06 2.84 1.30
C ARG A 41 16.79 3.67 1.45
N LEU A 42 16.30 3.88 2.68
CA LEU A 42 15.22 4.82 2.94
C LEU A 42 15.77 6.23 2.78
N ARG A 43 15.31 6.95 1.76
CA ARG A 43 15.70 8.34 1.58
C ARG A 43 14.97 9.20 2.61
N PRO A 44 15.68 9.88 3.52
CA PRO A 44 15.04 10.86 4.38
C PRO A 44 14.49 11.99 3.52
N THR A 45 13.31 12.47 3.88
CA THR A 45 12.78 13.72 3.35
C THR A 45 12.99 14.81 4.39
N TYR A 46 13.41 15.99 3.95
CA TYR A 46 13.48 17.19 4.80
C TYR A 46 12.10 17.85 4.96
N ALA A 47 11.09 17.38 4.23
CA ALA A 47 9.73 17.84 4.41
C ALA A 47 9.16 17.30 5.74
N PRO A 48 8.37 18.11 6.46
CA PRO A 48 7.63 17.61 7.61
C PRO A 48 6.72 16.44 7.22
N ALA A 49 6.52 15.52 8.15
CA ALA A 49 5.57 14.43 7.96
C ALA A 49 4.17 15.00 7.70
N MET A 50 3.48 14.49 6.68
CA MET A 50 2.12 14.90 6.36
C MET A 50 1.16 14.47 7.47
N THR A 51 0.17 15.31 7.78
CA THR A 51 -0.94 14.94 8.66
C THR A 51 -1.84 13.89 7.99
N ARG A 52 -2.75 13.28 8.76
CA ARG A 52 -3.74 12.33 8.24
C ARG A 52 -4.59 12.96 7.13
N GLU A 53 -5.00 14.21 7.32
CA GLU A 53 -5.83 14.96 6.38
C GLU A 53 -5.06 15.27 5.09
N GLN A 54 -3.78 15.64 5.21
CA GLN A 54 -2.92 15.90 4.06
C GLN A 54 -2.65 14.62 3.25
N ILE A 55 -2.48 13.48 3.92
CA ILE A 55 -2.37 12.17 3.28
C ILE A 55 -3.68 11.81 2.58
N ALA A 56 -4.82 11.96 3.25
CA ALA A 56 -6.14 11.68 2.68
C ALA A 56 -6.44 12.56 1.46
N GLU A 57 -6.04 13.84 1.50
CA GLU A 57 -6.15 14.76 0.36
C GLU A 57 -5.29 14.29 -0.82
N ARG A 58 -4.00 13.99 -0.56
CA ARG A 58 -3.06 13.50 -1.58
C ARG A 58 -3.56 12.21 -2.23
N ASP A 59 -4.12 11.30 -1.45
CA ASP A 59 -4.47 9.95 -1.91
C ASP A 59 -5.87 9.91 -2.58
N ARG A 60 -6.68 10.96 -2.46
CA ARG A 60 -8.07 10.99 -2.96
C ARG A 60 -8.17 10.69 -4.45
N ASP A 61 -7.32 11.29 -5.27
CA ASP A 61 -7.35 11.09 -6.72
C ASP A 61 -6.87 9.70 -7.13
N VAL A 62 -5.86 9.18 -6.43
CA VAL A 62 -5.35 7.82 -6.64
C VAL A 62 -6.43 6.80 -6.34
N GLU A 63 -7.11 6.93 -5.20
CA GLU A 63 -8.20 6.03 -4.81
C GLU A 63 -9.36 6.06 -5.81
N ARG A 64 -9.73 7.25 -6.31
CA ARG A 64 -10.75 7.39 -7.35
C ARG A 64 -10.38 6.62 -8.62
N VAL A 65 -9.15 6.80 -9.11
CA VAL A 65 -8.68 6.12 -10.34
C VAL A 65 -8.59 4.61 -10.13
N LEU A 66 -8.08 4.16 -8.99
CA LEU A 66 -8.01 2.74 -8.67
C LEU A 66 -9.40 2.11 -8.55
N ALA A 67 -10.37 2.81 -7.96
CA ALA A 67 -11.76 2.36 -7.91
C ALA A 67 -12.36 2.19 -9.31
N LEU A 68 -12.16 3.16 -10.21
CA LEU A 68 -12.60 3.07 -11.60
C LEU A 68 -11.95 1.88 -12.33
N ARG A 69 -10.64 1.69 -12.16
CA ARG A 69 -9.93 0.54 -12.77
C ARG A 69 -10.48 -0.81 -12.29
N ARG A 70 -10.85 -0.91 -11.00
CA ARG A 70 -11.48 -2.11 -10.44
C ARG A 70 -12.84 -2.37 -11.08
N GLN A 71 -13.64 -1.32 -11.31
CA GLN A 71 -14.94 -1.41 -12.00
C GLN A 71 -14.76 -1.87 -13.45
N VAL A 72 -13.91 -1.20 -14.23
CA VAL A 72 -13.65 -1.57 -15.64
C VAL A 72 -13.21 -3.03 -15.76
N ARG A 73 -12.34 -3.51 -14.87
CA ARG A 73 -11.91 -4.91 -14.84
C ARG A 73 -13.05 -5.87 -14.48
N ALA A 74 -13.95 -5.48 -13.59
CA ALA A 74 -15.11 -6.29 -13.21
C ALA A 74 -16.14 -6.35 -14.34
N ASP A 75 -16.36 -5.24 -15.05
CA ASP A 75 -17.29 -5.12 -16.17
C ASP A 75 -16.76 -5.78 -17.45
N HIS A 76 -15.43 -5.80 -17.62
CA HIS A 76 -14.72 -6.47 -18.72
C HIS A 76 -13.85 -7.59 -18.14
N PRO A 77 -14.45 -8.66 -17.60
CA PRO A 77 -13.68 -9.83 -17.19
C PRO A 77 -12.96 -10.34 -18.45
N ALA A 78 -11.65 -10.53 -18.35
CA ALA A 78 -10.79 -10.89 -19.48
C ALA A 78 -11.42 -12.02 -20.33
N THR A 79 -11.98 -11.64 -21.48
CA THR A 79 -12.32 -12.56 -22.58
C THR A 79 -11.10 -12.85 -23.46
N ASP A 80 -9.94 -12.29 -23.12
CA ASP A 80 -8.63 -12.62 -23.67
C ASP A 80 -7.99 -13.76 -22.88
N ASP A 81 -8.43 -15.00 -23.10
CA ASP A 81 -7.52 -16.13 -22.94
C ASP A 81 -6.56 -16.06 -24.14
N PRO A 82 -5.26 -15.79 -23.97
CA PRO A 82 -4.34 -15.81 -25.10
C PRO A 82 -4.42 -17.20 -25.75
N PRO A 83 -4.47 -17.32 -27.09
CA PRO A 83 -4.59 -18.61 -27.73
C PRO A 83 -3.47 -19.53 -27.23
N ARG A 84 -3.85 -20.62 -26.55
CA ARG A 84 -2.90 -21.64 -26.08
C ARG A 84 -2.01 -22.02 -27.27
N PRO A 85 -0.67 -21.96 -27.15
CA PRO A 85 0.20 -22.37 -28.23
C PRO A 85 -0.11 -23.84 -28.57
N ARG A 86 -0.47 -24.10 -29.83
CA ARG A 86 -0.72 -25.47 -30.31
C ARG A 86 0.58 -26.26 -30.13
N ARG A 87 0.57 -27.28 -29.27
CA ARG A 87 1.66 -28.25 -29.19
C ARG A 87 1.80 -28.88 -30.59
N ARG A 88 2.93 -28.63 -31.25
CA ARG A 88 3.25 -29.30 -32.51
C ARG A 88 3.61 -30.75 -32.15
N SER A 89 2.71 -31.67 -32.43
CA SER A 89 2.99 -33.10 -32.34
C SER A 89 4.13 -33.44 -33.29
N ALA A 90 5.15 -34.12 -32.77
CA ALA A 90 6.26 -34.69 -33.54
C ALA A 90 5.82 -35.93 -34.31
#